data_AF-A0A7C6MWA9-F1
#
_entry.id   AF-A0A7C6MWA9-F1
#
_cell.length_a   1.000
_cell.length_b   1.000
_cell.length_c   1.000
_cell.angle_alpha   90.00
_cell.angle_beta   90.00
_cell.angle_gamma   90.00
#
_symmetry.space_group_name_H-M   'P 1'
#
loop_
_entity.id
_entity.type
_entity.pdbx_description
1 polymer ?
#
loop_
_entity_poly.entity_id
_entity_poly.type
_entity_poly.pdbx_seq_one_letter_code
_entity_poly.pdbx_strand_id
1 'polypeptide(L)'
;MEKFNLPSTVGVAAIGLKTGLIIPNDDIVAITADTVKPFVEDGDIICVTEAVVARSQNRYISCDKLAEDISKKLKLKPGSTLAVISPIASRNRFALIMKALAMATRGGKVIVQLSIPFDEVGNRVIDEEFATTRIRLKKVFKSLREARENTPQLNVLIREIIAALKLQEIGYNILSIRKITGKGIADLTVRTPEGKLAVVEVTFGDLRKTASKAIGIKKDVEGAEQALAIAVDLGHHKIRIVDADALINRPDEAAPITYRFSSQLDSYHDPDVIYTNEIENLTFSHPITGLDYRHLYLKMIEAGGAEGEIIFSNNPLKVYDRGYINGICIGAVHEREKLRELFDAFGAMVPVITIGDVGPGRWGVIGSNVSDFEKGVMKLLPGDADEMADKIKDKIKQTTGKDAEVLIFGDGAYKDPDTGIYELADPYPAIGVSRGLCNASLRTGVKLKLQVDTLYNQGYSREEIEDIIKNKPNKVATEDLGTTPRKMTNIIATLADLVTGSADAGTPIVLIRGFKYA
;
A
#
# COMPACT_ATOMS: atom_id res chain seq x y z
N MET A 1 -13.63 26.23 26.86
CA MET A 1 -12.76 27.42 27.02
C MET A 1 -13.41 28.56 26.26
N GLU A 2 -13.55 29.75 26.86
CA GLU A 2 -14.11 30.92 26.18
C GLU A 2 -13.05 31.72 25.40
N LYS A 3 -11.77 31.54 25.71
CA LYS A 3 -10.61 32.05 24.95
C LYS A 3 -9.45 31.04 25.02
N PHE A 4 -8.71 30.91 23.93
CA PHE A 4 -7.48 30.11 23.87
C PHE A 4 -6.28 31.06 23.87
N ASN A 5 -5.57 31.16 25.00
CA ASN A 5 -4.37 32.00 25.13
C ASN A 5 -3.18 31.11 25.47
N LEU A 6 -2.07 31.31 24.75
CA LEU A 6 -0.83 30.60 25.01
C LEU A 6 0.10 31.47 25.88
N PRO A 7 0.73 30.92 26.93
CA PRO A 7 1.83 31.58 27.60
C PRO A 7 2.96 31.94 26.64
N SER A 8 3.72 33.00 26.93
CA SER A 8 4.86 33.45 26.09
C SER A 8 5.97 32.40 25.94
N THR A 9 5.99 31.38 26.79
CA THR A 9 6.93 30.26 26.74
C THR A 9 6.50 29.15 25.78
N VAL A 10 5.27 29.16 25.26
CA VAL A 10 4.79 28.16 24.31
C VAL A 10 5.22 28.54 22.90
N GLY A 11 5.87 27.59 22.22
CA GLY A 11 6.30 27.76 20.83
C GLY A 11 5.16 27.55 19.82
N VAL A 12 4.58 26.34 19.80
CA VAL A 12 3.52 25.95 18.86
C VAL A 12 2.47 25.13 19.60
N ALA A 13 1.19 25.38 19.30
CA ALA A 13 0.08 24.53 19.75
C ALA A 13 -0.87 24.22 18.59
N ALA A 14 -1.45 23.02 18.59
CA ALA A 14 -2.49 22.60 17.66
C ALA A 14 -3.68 22.07 18.47
N ILE A 15 -4.89 22.55 18.15
CA ILE A 15 -6.12 22.19 18.86
C ILE A 15 -7.24 21.84 17.89
N GLY A 16 -7.89 20.70 18.12
CA GLY A 16 -9.09 20.30 17.40
C GLY A 16 -10.31 21.07 17.90
N LEU A 17 -11.06 21.67 16.99
CA LEU A 17 -12.27 22.42 17.25
C LEU A 17 -13.49 21.61 16.85
N LYS A 18 -14.42 21.44 17.79
CA LYS A 18 -15.66 20.72 17.55
C LYS A 18 -16.64 21.59 16.76
N THR A 19 -17.29 20.99 15.76
CA THR A 19 -18.39 21.61 15.01
C THR A 19 -19.67 20.81 15.20
N GLY A 20 -20.80 21.38 14.75
CA GLY A 20 -22.00 20.58 14.49
C GLY A 20 -21.79 19.60 13.32
N LEU A 21 -22.82 18.80 13.04
CA LEU A 21 -22.86 17.96 11.84
C LEU A 21 -22.86 18.84 10.59
N ILE A 22 -21.93 18.57 9.67
CA ILE A 22 -21.89 19.20 8.36
C ILE A 22 -22.57 18.24 7.38
N ILE A 23 -23.53 18.74 6.62
CA ILE A 23 -24.32 18.01 5.63
C ILE A 23 -24.23 18.68 4.25
N PRO A 24 -24.71 18.02 3.17
CA PRO A 24 -24.65 18.61 1.84
C PRO A 24 -25.34 19.97 1.72
N ASN A 25 -24.67 20.91 1.04
CA ASN A 25 -25.07 22.29 0.79
C ASN A 25 -24.98 23.24 2.00
N ASP A 26 -24.37 22.82 3.11
CA ASP A 26 -24.06 23.72 4.22
C ASP A 26 -23.03 24.80 3.82
N ASP A 27 -23.12 25.97 4.45
CA ASP A 27 -22.15 27.04 4.28
C ASP A 27 -20.90 26.79 5.15
N ILE A 28 -19.96 25.99 4.61
CA ILE A 28 -18.70 25.68 5.31
C ILE A 28 -17.87 26.93 5.63
N VAL A 29 -18.04 28.01 4.86
CA VAL A 29 -17.33 29.27 5.05
C VAL A 29 -17.82 29.95 6.32
N ALA A 30 -19.15 30.08 6.48
CA ALA A 30 -19.77 30.62 7.69
C ALA A 30 -19.49 29.72 8.91
N ILE A 31 -19.70 28.41 8.78
CA ILE A 31 -19.48 27.43 9.87
C ILE A 31 -18.05 27.52 10.40
N THR A 32 -17.07 27.56 9.50
CA THR A 32 -15.66 27.65 9.90
C THR A 32 -15.38 28.96 10.62
N ALA A 33 -15.82 30.09 10.07
CA ALA A 33 -15.62 31.41 10.66
C ALA A 33 -16.24 31.51 12.06
N ASP A 34 -17.47 31.02 12.23
CA ASP A 34 -18.17 31.02 13.52
C ASP A 34 -17.50 30.10 14.55
N THR A 35 -17.00 28.94 14.11
CA THR A 35 -16.31 27.98 14.98
C THR A 35 -15.00 28.55 15.52
N VAL A 36 -14.21 29.23 14.69
CA VAL A 36 -12.89 29.76 15.09
C VAL A 36 -12.97 31.12 15.77
N LYS A 37 -14.07 31.86 15.59
CA LYS A 37 -14.26 33.23 16.11
C LYS A 37 -13.87 33.44 17.59
N PRO A 38 -14.17 32.53 18.53
CA PRO A 38 -13.78 32.71 19.93
C PRO A 38 -12.28 32.53 20.21
N PHE A 39 -11.55 31.92 19.27
CA PHE A 39 -10.20 31.43 19.49
C PHE A 39 -9.15 32.11 18.60
N VAL A 40 -9.49 32.46 17.36
CA VAL A 40 -8.53 32.88 16.33
C VAL A 40 -7.82 34.19 16.67
N GLU A 41 -6.51 34.23 16.41
CA GLU A 41 -5.65 35.40 16.52
C GLU A 41 -4.84 35.62 15.23
N ASP A 42 -4.22 36.78 15.12
CA ASP A 42 -3.40 37.12 13.95
C ASP A 42 -2.20 36.16 13.82
N GLY A 43 -1.99 35.62 12.61
CA GLY A 43 -0.92 34.66 12.31
C GLY A 43 -1.24 33.20 12.64
N ASP A 44 -2.45 32.90 13.09
CA ASP A 44 -2.92 31.51 13.22
C ASP A 44 -3.13 30.87 11.84
N ILE A 45 -3.07 29.53 11.83
CA ILE A 45 -3.42 28.71 10.67
C ILE A 45 -4.65 27.87 11.02
N ILE A 46 -5.73 28.06 10.28
CA ILE A 46 -6.97 27.30 10.40
C ILE A 46 -6.96 26.16 9.39
N CYS A 47 -6.88 24.93 9.85
CA CYS A 47 -6.91 23.74 9.03
C CYS A 47 -8.32 23.15 9.02
N VAL A 48 -8.89 22.89 7.85
CA VAL A 48 -10.22 22.27 7.68
C VAL A 48 -10.07 20.98 6.89
N THR A 49 -10.66 19.88 7.35
CA THR A 49 -10.53 18.60 6.61
C THR A 49 -11.21 18.68 5.24
N GLU A 50 -10.60 18.08 4.22
CA GLU A 50 -11.17 17.95 2.86
C GLU A 50 -12.58 17.38 2.93
N ALA A 51 -12.80 16.45 3.86
CA ALA A 51 -13.98 15.63 3.91
C ALA A 51 -15.25 16.44 4.15
N VAL A 52 -15.17 17.45 5.02
CA VAL A 52 -16.33 18.30 5.32
C VAL A 52 -16.51 19.38 4.26
N VAL A 53 -15.42 19.85 3.66
CA VAL A 53 -15.50 20.79 2.52
C VAL A 53 -16.19 20.10 1.35
N ALA A 54 -15.73 18.93 0.94
CA ALA A 54 -16.33 18.14 -0.14
C ALA A 54 -17.79 17.81 0.14
N ARG A 55 -18.12 17.45 1.39
CA ARG A 55 -19.49 17.18 1.81
C ARG A 55 -20.38 18.41 1.68
N SER A 56 -19.95 19.56 2.19
CA SER A 56 -20.68 20.82 2.07
C SER A 56 -20.93 21.22 0.62
N GLN A 57 -19.98 20.91 -0.27
CA GLN A 57 -20.09 21.12 -1.72
C GLN A 57 -20.94 20.05 -2.44
N ASN A 58 -21.54 19.10 -1.71
CA ASN A 58 -22.33 17.99 -2.25
C ASN A 58 -21.60 17.19 -3.34
N ARG A 59 -20.30 16.92 -3.15
CA ARG A 59 -19.45 16.28 -4.15
C ARG A 59 -19.50 14.76 -4.09
N TYR A 60 -20.47 14.18 -4.80
CA TYR A 60 -20.67 12.75 -4.88
C TYR A 60 -20.79 12.25 -6.31
N ILE A 61 -20.34 11.02 -6.56
CA ILE A 61 -20.47 10.34 -7.86
C ILE A 61 -20.91 8.89 -7.66
N SER A 62 -21.77 8.38 -8.54
CA SER A 62 -22.17 6.97 -8.56
C SER A 62 -21.24 6.13 -9.43
N CYS A 63 -21.16 4.83 -9.16
CA CYS A 63 -20.44 3.87 -10.01
C CYS A 63 -20.93 3.91 -11.46
N ASP A 64 -22.23 4.11 -11.72
CA ASP A 64 -22.78 4.19 -13.09
C ASP A 64 -22.18 5.37 -13.87
N LYS A 65 -22.23 6.57 -13.29
CA LYS A 65 -21.66 7.78 -13.91
C LYS A 65 -20.16 7.62 -14.12
N LEU A 66 -19.47 7.01 -13.17
CA LEU A 66 -18.04 6.77 -13.26
C LEU A 66 -17.71 5.75 -14.36
N ALA A 67 -18.47 4.66 -14.46
CA ALA A 67 -18.30 3.64 -15.49
C ALA A 67 -18.51 4.21 -16.90
N GLU A 68 -19.50 5.09 -17.09
CA GLU A 68 -19.69 5.80 -18.36
C GLU A 68 -18.49 6.68 -18.73
N ASP A 69 -17.94 7.41 -17.75
CA ASP A 69 -16.79 8.27 -17.95
C ASP A 69 -15.53 7.47 -18.30
N ILE A 70 -15.26 6.38 -17.57
CA ILE A 70 -14.17 5.43 -17.86
C ILE A 70 -14.32 4.86 -19.28
N SER A 71 -15.51 4.38 -19.63
CA SER A 71 -15.79 3.78 -20.93
C SER A 71 -15.51 4.76 -22.08
N LYS A 72 -15.90 6.04 -21.92
CA LYS A 72 -15.64 7.11 -22.89
C LYS A 72 -14.15 7.43 -23.01
N LYS A 73 -13.46 7.65 -21.88
CA LYS A 73 -12.03 8.02 -21.85
C LYS A 73 -11.13 6.93 -22.42
N LEU A 74 -11.41 5.67 -22.10
CA LEU A 74 -10.68 4.51 -22.61
C LEU A 74 -11.21 3.97 -23.94
N LYS A 75 -12.30 4.55 -24.48
CA LYS A 75 -12.96 4.11 -25.71
C LYS A 75 -13.31 2.61 -25.70
N LEU A 76 -13.75 2.10 -24.54
CA LEU A 76 -14.03 0.67 -24.35
C LEU A 76 -15.30 0.26 -25.10
N LYS A 77 -15.25 -0.93 -25.71
CA LYS A 77 -16.41 -1.59 -26.32
C LYS A 77 -16.99 -2.61 -25.33
N PRO A 78 -18.24 -3.08 -25.52
CA PRO A 78 -18.74 -4.20 -24.73
C PRO A 78 -17.82 -5.41 -24.89
N GLY A 79 -17.53 -6.10 -23.78
CA GLY A 79 -16.60 -7.23 -23.75
C GLY A 79 -15.11 -6.83 -23.76
N SER A 80 -14.77 -5.55 -23.59
CA SER A 80 -13.36 -5.12 -23.56
C SER A 80 -12.60 -5.63 -22.34
N THR A 81 -11.30 -5.86 -22.53
CA THR A 81 -10.36 -6.19 -21.46
C THR A 81 -9.69 -4.91 -20.93
N LEU A 82 -9.79 -4.67 -19.63
CA LEU A 82 -9.20 -3.53 -18.94
C LEU A 82 -8.10 -4.00 -17.99
N ALA A 83 -6.91 -3.42 -18.08
CA ALA A 83 -5.86 -3.62 -17.09
C ALA A 83 -5.92 -2.56 -15.99
N VAL A 84 -5.82 -2.97 -14.73
CA VAL A 84 -5.76 -2.09 -13.55
C VAL A 84 -4.43 -2.28 -12.85
N ILE A 85 -3.66 -1.20 -12.72
CA ILE A 85 -2.25 -1.26 -12.31
C ILE A 85 -2.06 -0.69 -10.91
N SER A 86 -1.44 -1.47 -10.03
CA SER A 86 -1.02 -1.07 -8.68
C SER A 86 -2.09 -0.32 -7.86
N PRO A 87 -3.35 -0.79 -7.77
CA PRO A 87 -4.34 -0.15 -6.92
C PRO A 87 -3.94 -0.29 -5.44
N ILE A 88 -4.17 0.77 -4.65
CA ILE A 88 -4.02 0.71 -3.19
C ILE A 88 -5.02 -0.29 -2.62
N ALA A 89 -4.55 -1.18 -1.75
CA ALA A 89 -5.32 -2.18 -1.03
C ALA A 89 -6.19 -1.54 0.06
N SER A 90 -7.33 -0.99 -0.37
CA SER A 90 -8.29 -0.31 0.50
C SER A 90 -9.74 -0.59 0.10
N ARG A 91 -10.55 -0.98 1.10
CA ARG A 91 -12.01 -1.14 0.94
C ARG A 91 -12.69 0.22 0.79
N ASN A 92 -12.23 1.23 1.52
CA ASN A 92 -12.85 2.56 1.53
C ASN A 92 -12.50 3.37 0.28
N ARG A 93 -11.28 3.21 -0.24
CA ARG A 93 -10.78 3.99 -1.37
C ARG A 93 -11.10 3.33 -2.71
N PHE A 94 -10.84 2.02 -2.83
CA PHE A 94 -10.73 1.40 -4.15
C PHE A 94 -11.85 0.40 -4.48
N ALA A 95 -12.62 -0.08 -3.51
CA ALA A 95 -13.63 -1.12 -3.77
C ALA A 95 -14.68 -0.69 -4.82
N LEU A 96 -15.25 0.52 -4.67
CA LEU A 96 -16.24 1.03 -5.63
C LEU A 96 -15.61 1.54 -6.93
N ILE A 97 -14.36 1.99 -6.90
CA ILE A 97 -13.58 2.30 -8.13
C ILE A 97 -13.40 1.03 -8.95
N MET A 98 -12.99 -0.08 -8.31
CA MET A 98 -12.86 -1.39 -8.95
C MET A 98 -14.18 -1.87 -9.57
N LYS A 99 -15.29 -1.72 -8.85
CA LYS A 99 -16.63 -2.04 -9.37
C LYS A 99 -16.97 -1.20 -10.61
N ALA A 100 -16.71 0.11 -10.58
CA ALA A 100 -16.98 0.99 -11.71
C ALA A 100 -16.10 0.69 -12.94
N LEU A 101 -14.82 0.35 -12.72
CA LEU A 101 -13.90 -0.10 -13.78
C LEU A 101 -14.43 -1.38 -14.45
N ALA A 102 -14.92 -2.34 -13.69
CA ALA A 102 -15.56 -3.54 -14.21
C ALA A 102 -16.84 -3.23 -15.01
N MET A 103 -17.72 -2.38 -14.47
CA MET A 103 -18.94 -1.94 -15.17
C MET A 103 -18.63 -1.27 -16.52
N ALA A 104 -17.54 -0.50 -16.61
CA ALA A 104 -17.14 0.18 -17.84
C ALA A 104 -16.80 -0.79 -19.00
N THR A 105 -16.42 -2.03 -18.68
CA THR A 105 -16.16 -3.09 -19.68
C THR A 105 -17.43 -3.67 -20.30
N ARG A 106 -18.58 -3.52 -19.62
CA ARG A 106 -19.90 -4.05 -20.04
C ARG A 106 -19.85 -5.54 -20.40
N GLY A 107 -19.54 -6.39 -19.42
CA GLY A 107 -19.44 -7.84 -19.64
C GLY A 107 -18.06 -8.32 -20.10
N GLY A 108 -17.03 -7.49 -19.96
CA GLY A 108 -15.66 -7.83 -20.38
C GLY A 108 -14.83 -8.44 -19.27
N LYS A 109 -13.52 -8.16 -19.30
CA LYS A 109 -12.54 -8.70 -18.37
C LYS A 109 -11.74 -7.59 -17.70
N VAL A 110 -11.45 -7.74 -16.41
CA VAL A 110 -10.56 -6.85 -15.65
C VAL A 110 -9.37 -7.66 -15.16
N ILE A 111 -8.17 -7.27 -15.59
CA ILE A 111 -6.91 -7.83 -15.12
C ILE A 111 -6.30 -6.85 -14.13
N VAL A 112 -6.14 -7.25 -12.87
CA VAL A 112 -5.52 -6.42 -11.83
C VAL A 112 -4.11 -6.91 -11.57
N GLN A 113 -3.13 -6.01 -11.68
CA GLN A 113 -1.78 -6.25 -11.18
C GLN A 113 -1.63 -5.58 -9.81
N LEU A 114 -1.34 -6.38 -8.78
CA LEU A 114 -1.00 -5.92 -7.44
C LEU A 114 0.51 -5.96 -7.24
N SER A 115 1.08 -4.85 -6.74
CA SER A 115 2.48 -4.78 -6.31
C SER A 115 2.71 -5.66 -5.08
N ILE A 116 3.88 -6.27 -4.96
CA ILE A 116 4.20 -7.20 -3.88
C ILE A 116 5.47 -6.83 -3.11
N PRO A 117 5.52 -7.12 -1.79
CA PRO A 117 4.44 -7.69 -0.98
C PRO A 117 3.42 -6.65 -0.47
N PHE A 118 3.74 -5.37 -0.65
CA PHE A 118 2.94 -4.23 -0.24
C PHE A 118 2.54 -3.37 -1.44
N ASP A 119 1.45 -2.62 -1.30
CA ASP A 119 1.17 -1.49 -2.18
C ASP A 119 2.07 -0.27 -1.87
N GLU A 120 1.89 0.82 -2.61
CA GLU A 120 2.74 2.01 -2.48
C GLU A 120 2.64 2.73 -1.11
N VAL A 121 1.58 2.48 -0.33
CA VAL A 121 1.38 3.08 1.00
C VAL A 121 1.65 2.08 2.12
N GLY A 122 2.11 0.86 1.80
CA GLY A 122 2.54 -0.14 2.79
C GLY A 122 1.46 -1.14 3.20
N ASN A 123 0.26 -1.13 2.59
CA ASN A 123 -0.73 -2.17 2.90
C ASN A 123 -0.26 -3.51 2.34
N ARG A 124 -0.31 -4.55 3.17
CA ARG A 124 0.07 -5.91 2.77
C ARG A 124 -0.98 -6.50 1.85
N VAL A 125 -0.60 -6.85 0.62
CA VAL A 125 -1.51 -7.51 -0.35
C VAL A 125 -1.30 -9.03 -0.42
N ILE A 126 -0.11 -9.48 -0.06
CA ILE A 126 0.28 -10.89 0.02
C ILE A 126 1.27 -11.05 1.17
N ASP A 127 1.34 -12.23 1.78
CA ASP A 127 2.35 -12.48 2.80
C ASP A 127 3.78 -12.28 2.25
N GLU A 128 4.60 -11.54 2.99
CA GLU A 128 5.93 -11.11 2.55
C GLU A 128 6.90 -12.28 2.43
N GLU A 129 6.91 -13.18 3.41
CA GLU A 129 7.77 -14.35 3.42
C GLU A 129 7.38 -15.31 2.29
N PHE A 130 6.07 -15.54 2.11
CA PHE A 130 5.52 -16.31 1.01
C PHE A 130 5.96 -15.74 -0.34
N ALA A 131 5.68 -14.45 -0.60
CA ALA A 131 5.94 -13.82 -1.89
C ALA A 131 7.43 -13.78 -2.23
N THR A 132 8.27 -13.38 -1.26
CA THR A 132 9.73 -13.34 -1.43
C THR A 132 10.28 -14.72 -1.75
N THR A 133 9.84 -15.73 -1.00
CA THR A 133 10.28 -17.10 -1.20
C THR A 133 9.78 -17.66 -2.53
N ARG A 134 8.52 -17.40 -2.89
CA ARG A 134 7.90 -17.86 -4.14
C ARG A 134 8.65 -17.32 -5.35
N ILE A 135 8.88 -16.01 -5.42
CA ILE A 135 9.63 -15.37 -6.51
C ILE A 135 11.06 -15.91 -6.59
N ARG A 136 11.73 -16.08 -5.44
CA ARG A 136 13.07 -16.69 -5.40
C ARG A 136 13.07 -18.10 -5.96
N LEU A 137 12.13 -18.95 -5.56
CA LEU A 137 12.03 -20.34 -6.04
C LEU A 137 11.82 -20.38 -7.55
N LYS A 138 10.95 -19.53 -8.10
CA LYS A 138 10.73 -19.47 -9.55
C LYS A 138 11.92 -18.95 -10.33
N LYS A 139 12.64 -17.95 -9.81
CA LYS A 139 13.89 -17.46 -10.41
C LYS A 139 14.95 -18.57 -10.48
N VAL A 140 15.13 -19.30 -9.38
CA VAL A 140 16.03 -20.45 -9.34
C VAL A 140 15.54 -21.56 -10.28
N PHE A 141 14.23 -21.81 -10.35
CA PHE A 141 13.67 -22.79 -11.28
C PHE A 141 13.99 -22.45 -12.74
N LYS A 142 13.81 -21.18 -13.13
CA LYS A 142 14.16 -20.70 -14.47
C LYS A 142 15.63 -20.93 -14.78
N SER A 143 16.54 -20.49 -13.91
CA SER A 143 17.99 -20.67 -14.11
C SER A 143 18.39 -22.15 -14.20
N LEU A 144 17.81 -23.01 -13.37
CA LEU A 144 18.08 -24.45 -13.42
C LEU A 144 17.58 -25.09 -14.71
N ARG A 145 16.42 -24.66 -15.23
CA ARG A 145 15.87 -25.18 -16.50
C ARG A 145 16.74 -24.78 -17.69
N GLU A 146 17.17 -23.52 -17.76
CA GLU A 146 18.06 -23.02 -18.80
C GLU A 146 19.41 -23.76 -18.78
N ALA A 147 19.97 -24.03 -17.60
CA ALA A 147 21.20 -24.81 -17.46
C ALA A 147 21.03 -26.31 -17.73
N ARG A 148 19.83 -26.87 -17.51
CA ARG A 148 19.53 -28.31 -17.63
C ARG A 148 19.80 -28.86 -19.01
N GLU A 149 19.60 -28.07 -20.06
CA GLU A 149 19.79 -28.50 -21.46
C GLU A 149 21.16 -29.17 -21.67
N ASN A 150 22.17 -28.75 -20.90
CA ASN A 150 23.54 -29.28 -20.98
C ASN A 150 23.93 -30.16 -19.78
N THR A 151 23.06 -30.39 -18.79
CA THR A 151 23.42 -31.07 -17.52
C THR A 151 22.20 -31.78 -16.88
N PRO A 152 21.91 -33.05 -17.25
CA PRO A 152 20.79 -33.83 -16.72
C PRO A 152 20.79 -34.01 -15.19
N GLN A 153 21.96 -33.88 -14.55
CA GLN A 153 22.13 -33.99 -13.09
C GLN A 153 21.36 -32.89 -12.34
N LEU A 154 21.06 -31.75 -12.99
CA LEU A 154 20.27 -30.66 -12.42
C LEU A 154 18.81 -31.06 -12.14
N ASN A 155 18.33 -32.18 -12.66
CA ASN A 155 17.02 -32.72 -12.32
C ASN A 155 16.85 -32.95 -10.82
N VAL A 156 17.94 -33.22 -10.08
CA VAL A 156 17.93 -33.38 -8.61
C VAL A 156 17.60 -32.08 -7.89
N LEU A 157 18.05 -30.93 -8.42
CA LEU A 157 17.72 -29.61 -7.87
C LEU A 157 16.33 -29.16 -8.32
N ILE A 158 15.98 -29.43 -9.58
CA ILE A 158 14.67 -29.10 -10.15
C ILE A 158 13.54 -29.77 -9.36
N ARG A 159 13.66 -31.07 -9.03
CA ARG A 159 12.65 -31.76 -8.22
C ARG A 159 12.46 -31.13 -6.84
N GLU A 160 13.52 -30.61 -6.21
CA GLU A 160 13.47 -29.99 -4.89
C GLU A 160 12.76 -28.65 -4.95
N ILE A 161 13.02 -27.86 -6.01
CA ILE A 161 12.29 -26.63 -6.30
C ILE A 161 10.81 -26.90 -6.59
N ILE A 162 10.48 -27.90 -7.41
CA ILE A 162 9.09 -28.27 -7.69
C ILE A 162 8.38 -28.73 -6.41
N ALA A 163 9.05 -29.51 -5.56
CA ALA A 163 8.52 -29.89 -4.26
C ALA A 163 8.26 -28.67 -3.39
N ALA A 164 9.20 -27.72 -3.30
CA ALA A 164 9.02 -26.49 -2.53
C ALA A 164 7.87 -25.61 -3.06
N LEU A 165 7.74 -25.44 -4.38
CA LEU A 165 6.65 -24.69 -5.01
C LEU A 165 5.29 -25.32 -4.72
N LYS A 166 5.18 -26.65 -4.81
CA LYS A 166 3.92 -27.35 -4.50
C LYS A 166 3.62 -27.32 -3.00
N LEU A 167 4.63 -27.47 -2.14
CA LEU A 167 4.47 -27.35 -0.69
C LEU A 167 3.93 -25.97 -0.30
N GLN A 168 4.45 -24.88 -0.88
CA GLN A 168 3.89 -23.54 -0.68
C GLN A 168 2.42 -23.44 -1.12
N GLU A 169 2.08 -24.01 -2.28
CA GLU A 169 0.70 -23.99 -2.82
C GLU A 169 -0.31 -24.68 -1.88
N ILE A 170 0.13 -25.71 -1.14
CA ILE A 170 -0.72 -26.43 -0.18
C ILE A 170 -0.55 -25.94 1.28
N GLY A 171 0.09 -24.78 1.48
CA GLY A 171 0.10 -24.08 2.77
C GLY A 171 1.35 -24.24 3.64
N TYR A 172 2.40 -24.91 3.16
CA TYR A 172 3.66 -25.00 3.90
C TYR A 172 4.51 -23.74 3.68
N ASN A 173 5.20 -23.30 4.74
CA ASN A 173 6.20 -22.24 4.64
C ASN A 173 7.60 -22.84 4.46
N ILE A 174 8.37 -22.36 3.48
CA ILE A 174 9.69 -22.91 3.13
C ILE A 174 10.78 -22.11 3.83
N LEU A 175 11.39 -22.71 4.85
CA LEU A 175 12.41 -22.05 5.67
C LEU A 175 13.81 -22.16 5.05
N SER A 176 14.16 -23.33 4.50
CA SER A 176 15.45 -23.52 3.83
C SER A 176 15.44 -24.66 2.81
N ILE A 177 16.39 -24.61 1.87
CA ILE A 177 16.64 -25.64 0.87
C ILE A 177 18.15 -25.92 0.84
N ARG A 178 18.61 -27.02 1.45
CA ARG A 178 20.04 -27.28 1.72
C ARG A 178 20.95 -27.00 0.53
N LYS A 179 20.60 -27.51 -0.65
CA LYS A 179 21.45 -27.42 -1.86
C LYS A 179 21.44 -26.04 -2.54
N ILE A 180 20.56 -25.13 -2.12
CA ILE A 180 20.35 -23.82 -2.76
C ILE A 180 20.72 -22.70 -1.79
N THR A 181 20.27 -22.77 -0.54
CA THR A 181 20.58 -21.76 0.48
C THR A 181 21.96 -21.96 1.11
N GLY A 182 22.62 -23.10 0.87
CA GLY A 182 23.90 -23.47 1.53
C GLY A 182 23.77 -23.67 3.04
N LYS A 183 22.53 -23.57 3.56
CA LYS A 183 22.11 -23.70 4.96
C LYS A 183 20.97 -24.71 4.98
N GLY A 184 21.01 -25.69 5.88
CA GLY A 184 19.94 -26.70 6.05
C GLY A 184 20.45 -28.14 6.13
N ILE A 185 19.86 -28.94 7.02
CA ILE A 185 20.25 -30.35 7.24
C ILE A 185 19.34 -31.32 6.43
N ALA A 186 18.21 -30.87 5.89
CA ALA A 186 17.37 -31.67 5.00
C ALA A 186 17.34 -31.07 3.60
N ASP A 187 16.91 -31.82 2.59
CA ASP A 187 16.66 -31.27 1.25
C ASP A 187 15.76 -30.02 1.35
N LEU A 188 14.68 -30.08 2.15
CA LEU A 188 13.90 -28.90 2.58
C LEU A 188 13.65 -28.90 4.09
N THR A 189 13.65 -27.72 4.69
CA THR A 189 13.09 -27.50 6.03
C THR A 189 11.91 -26.57 5.90
N VAL A 190 10.78 -26.98 6.46
CA VAL A 190 9.49 -26.29 6.27
C VAL A 190 8.76 -26.13 7.59
N ARG A 191 7.87 -25.15 7.64
CA ARG A 191 6.82 -25.09 8.65
C ARG A 191 5.52 -25.60 8.01
N THR A 192 4.90 -26.57 8.66
CA THR A 192 3.61 -27.14 8.25
C THR A 192 2.47 -26.12 8.40
N PRO A 193 1.32 -26.32 7.75
CA PRO A 193 0.13 -25.49 7.96
C PRO A 193 -0.28 -25.39 9.44
N GLU A 194 -0.01 -26.43 10.24
CA GLU A 194 -0.28 -26.45 11.68
C GLU A 194 0.81 -25.74 12.52
N GLY A 195 1.81 -25.15 11.89
CA GLY A 195 2.87 -24.40 12.55
C GLY A 195 4.07 -25.24 13.03
N LYS A 196 4.05 -26.57 12.82
CA LYS A 196 5.11 -27.49 13.25
C LYS A 196 6.32 -27.44 12.32
N LEU A 197 7.52 -27.53 12.90
CA LEU A 197 8.75 -27.65 12.13
C LEU A 197 8.88 -29.06 11.55
N ALA A 198 9.13 -29.16 10.26
CA ALA A 198 9.28 -30.43 9.56
C ALA A 198 10.53 -30.47 8.67
N VAL A 199 11.15 -31.64 8.60
CA VAL A 199 12.21 -31.95 7.63
C VAL A 199 11.62 -32.72 6.45
N VAL A 200 12.08 -32.42 5.25
CA VAL A 200 11.58 -33.05 4.03
C VAL A 200 12.73 -33.56 3.20
N GLU A 201 12.65 -34.83 2.81
CA GLU A 201 13.56 -35.42 1.84
C GLU A 201 12.84 -35.71 0.52
N VAL A 202 13.51 -35.39 -0.59
CA VAL A 202 12.90 -35.49 -1.93
C VAL A 202 13.57 -36.62 -2.72
N THR A 203 12.77 -37.39 -3.43
CA THR A 203 13.19 -38.52 -4.29
C THR A 203 12.46 -38.49 -5.63
N PHE A 204 12.90 -39.33 -6.58
CA PHE A 204 12.14 -39.59 -7.80
C PHE A 204 11.17 -40.76 -7.65
N GLY A 205 11.34 -41.65 -6.66
CA GLY A 205 10.45 -42.82 -6.53
C GLY A 205 10.47 -43.58 -5.19
N ASP A 206 11.63 -43.85 -4.60
CA ASP A 206 11.72 -44.72 -3.41
C ASP A 206 11.32 -43.99 -2.10
N LEU A 207 10.00 -43.88 -1.87
CA LEU A 207 9.44 -43.21 -0.71
C LEU A 207 9.82 -43.87 0.62
N ARG A 208 9.95 -45.20 0.70
CA ARG A 208 10.29 -45.89 1.96
C ARG A 208 11.72 -45.55 2.38
N LYS A 209 12.69 -45.66 1.48
CA LYS A 209 14.08 -45.29 1.77
C LYS A 209 14.21 -43.81 2.12
N THR A 210 13.49 -42.96 1.39
CA THR A 210 13.47 -41.51 1.65
C THR A 210 12.84 -41.18 3.00
N ALA A 211 11.78 -41.88 3.40
CA ALA A 211 11.17 -41.73 4.73
C ALA A 211 12.15 -42.09 5.86
N SER A 212 12.85 -43.22 5.76
CA SER A 212 13.87 -43.59 6.75
C SER A 212 14.98 -42.53 6.84
N LYS A 213 15.40 -41.95 5.71
CA LYS A 213 16.38 -40.86 5.69
C LYS A 213 15.86 -39.59 6.36
N ALA A 214 14.61 -39.19 6.06
CA ALA A 214 13.97 -38.02 6.65
C ALA A 214 13.84 -38.16 8.17
N ILE A 215 13.43 -39.34 8.67
CA ILE A 215 13.37 -39.64 10.12
C ILE A 215 14.75 -39.54 10.76
N GLY A 216 15.80 -40.03 10.09
CA GLY A 216 17.19 -39.87 10.55
C GLY A 216 17.56 -38.41 10.73
N ILE A 217 17.38 -37.60 9.69
CA ILE A 217 17.71 -36.17 9.69
C ILE A 217 16.88 -35.39 10.72
N LYS A 218 15.61 -35.75 10.93
CA LYS A 218 14.74 -35.13 11.94
C LYS A 218 15.39 -35.12 13.33
N LYS A 219 16.13 -36.17 13.69
CA LYS A 219 16.81 -36.28 14.99
C LYS A 219 17.94 -35.26 15.15
N ASP A 220 18.52 -34.82 14.04
CA ASP A 220 19.63 -33.86 14.02
C ASP A 220 19.14 -32.40 13.90
N VAL A 221 17.85 -32.17 13.69
CA VAL A 221 17.24 -30.85 13.58
C VAL A 221 16.48 -30.53 14.86
N GLU A 222 17.04 -29.64 15.67
CA GLU A 222 16.42 -29.20 16.92
C GLU A 222 15.01 -28.63 16.68
N GLY A 223 14.04 -29.13 17.45
CA GLY A 223 12.64 -28.72 17.37
C GLY A 223 11.85 -29.31 16.19
N ALA A 224 12.44 -30.15 15.34
CA ALA A 224 11.69 -30.79 14.24
C ALA A 224 10.73 -31.87 14.77
N GLU A 225 9.44 -31.62 14.62
CA GLU A 225 8.37 -32.52 15.10
C GLU A 225 7.95 -33.55 14.05
N GLN A 226 8.14 -33.24 12.76
CA GLN A 226 7.66 -34.05 11.65
C GLN A 226 8.76 -34.32 10.61
N ALA A 227 8.60 -35.43 9.89
CA ALA A 227 9.45 -35.80 8.76
C ALA A 227 8.55 -36.18 7.59
N LEU A 228 8.82 -35.62 6.42
CA LEU A 228 8.06 -35.91 5.20
C LEU A 228 8.96 -36.55 4.15
N ALA A 229 8.42 -37.53 3.44
CA ALA A 229 9.02 -38.10 2.23
C ALA A 229 8.23 -37.65 1.01
N ILE A 230 8.94 -37.09 0.03
CA ILE A 230 8.33 -36.59 -1.20
C ILE A 230 8.94 -37.29 -2.41
N ALA A 231 8.12 -37.89 -3.26
CA ALA A 231 8.52 -38.37 -4.58
C ALA A 231 7.99 -37.44 -5.66
N VAL A 232 8.88 -36.92 -6.51
CA VAL A 232 8.53 -36.04 -7.63
C VAL A 232 8.79 -36.76 -8.94
N ASP A 233 7.74 -36.89 -9.74
CA ASP A 233 7.80 -37.39 -11.10
C ASP A 233 7.70 -36.21 -12.07
N LEU A 234 8.85 -35.84 -12.63
CA LEU A 234 8.96 -34.72 -13.57
C LEU A 234 8.32 -35.04 -14.93
N GLY A 235 8.24 -36.31 -15.33
CA GLY A 235 7.70 -36.71 -16.64
C GLY A 235 6.17 -36.75 -16.64
N HIS A 236 5.57 -37.24 -15.56
CA HIS A 236 4.11 -37.29 -15.40
C HIS A 236 3.52 -36.09 -14.66
N HIS A 237 4.36 -35.13 -14.27
CA HIS A 237 3.99 -33.92 -13.53
C HIS A 237 3.21 -34.19 -12.24
N LYS A 238 3.70 -35.15 -11.45
CA LYS A 238 3.07 -35.61 -10.21
C LYS A 238 4.04 -35.53 -9.04
N ILE A 239 3.50 -35.31 -7.86
CA ILE A 239 4.22 -35.33 -6.59
C ILE A 239 3.43 -36.14 -5.58
N ARG A 240 4.11 -37.03 -4.87
CA ARG A 240 3.55 -37.88 -3.83
C ARG A 240 4.18 -37.48 -2.50
N ILE A 241 3.34 -37.10 -1.53
CA ILE A 241 3.77 -36.63 -0.21
C ILE A 241 3.23 -37.59 0.84
N VAL A 242 4.05 -37.97 1.80
CA VAL A 242 3.65 -38.84 2.91
C VAL A 242 4.41 -38.49 4.17
N ASP A 243 3.75 -38.60 5.32
CA ASP A 243 4.42 -38.56 6.62
C ASP A 243 5.36 -39.77 6.76
N ALA A 244 6.63 -39.49 7.01
CA ALA A 244 7.68 -40.50 7.00
C ALA A 244 7.52 -41.48 8.17
N ASP A 245 7.20 -40.97 9.37
CA ASP A 245 7.01 -41.78 10.58
C ASP A 245 5.81 -42.72 10.40
N ALA A 246 4.70 -42.23 9.82
CA ALA A 246 3.53 -43.04 9.51
C ALA A 246 3.84 -44.11 8.45
N LEU A 247 4.56 -43.77 7.37
CA LEU A 247 4.91 -44.74 6.33
C LEU A 247 5.76 -45.90 6.85
N ILE A 248 6.69 -45.62 7.76
CA ILE A 248 7.60 -46.64 8.29
C ILE A 248 6.94 -47.48 9.39
N ASN A 249 6.23 -46.84 10.32
CA ASN A 249 5.70 -47.52 11.50
C ASN A 249 4.28 -48.07 11.30
N ARG A 250 3.49 -47.49 10.39
CA ARG A 250 2.08 -47.81 10.13
C ARG A 250 1.78 -47.80 8.61
N PRO A 251 2.47 -48.63 7.81
CA PRO A 251 2.38 -48.58 6.35
C PRO A 251 0.97 -48.82 5.81
N ASP A 252 0.14 -49.58 6.53
CA ASP A 252 -1.23 -49.90 6.13
C ASP A 252 -2.21 -48.72 6.33
N GLU A 253 -1.83 -47.73 7.15
CA GLU A 253 -2.60 -46.51 7.42
C GLU A 253 -2.06 -45.28 6.67
N ALA A 254 -0.85 -45.38 6.09
CA ALA A 254 -0.10 -44.25 5.55
C ALA A 254 0.02 -44.31 4.02
N ALA A 255 -1.05 -43.93 3.32
CA ALA A 255 -1.05 -43.81 1.86
C ALA A 255 -0.47 -42.45 1.41
N PRO A 256 0.50 -42.41 0.47
CA PRO A 256 1.00 -41.14 -0.06
C PRO A 256 -0.07 -40.37 -0.83
N ILE A 257 -0.26 -39.10 -0.48
CA ILE A 257 -1.18 -38.19 -1.16
C ILE A 257 -0.53 -37.73 -2.46
N THR A 258 -1.25 -37.85 -3.58
CA THR A 258 -0.73 -37.49 -4.90
C THR A 258 -1.32 -36.16 -5.37
N TYR A 259 -0.45 -35.20 -5.68
CA TYR A 259 -0.81 -33.93 -6.31
C TYR A 259 -0.28 -33.89 -7.74
N ARG A 260 -1.00 -33.20 -8.62
CA ARG A 260 -0.51 -32.85 -9.96
C ARG A 260 -0.01 -31.41 -9.96
N PHE A 261 1.01 -31.15 -10.77
CA PHE A 261 1.50 -29.78 -10.99
C PHE A 261 1.51 -29.34 -12.46
N SER A 262 0.95 -30.17 -13.36
CA SER A 262 0.88 -29.86 -14.79
C SER A 262 0.13 -28.56 -15.08
N SER A 263 -0.92 -28.25 -14.32
CA SER A 263 -1.73 -27.03 -14.47
C SER A 263 -1.02 -25.76 -13.98
N GLN A 264 0.05 -25.89 -13.19
CA GLN A 264 0.83 -24.75 -12.68
C GLN A 264 2.15 -24.56 -13.43
N LEU A 265 2.49 -25.39 -14.42
CA LEU A 265 3.79 -25.31 -15.11
C LEU A 265 4.04 -23.93 -15.73
N ASP A 266 3.07 -23.40 -16.47
CA ASP A 266 3.19 -22.08 -17.10
C ASP A 266 3.37 -20.99 -16.04
N SER A 267 2.61 -21.07 -14.95
CA SER A 267 2.75 -20.16 -13.81
C SER A 267 4.14 -20.27 -13.17
N TYR A 268 4.68 -21.47 -12.99
CA TYR A 268 6.01 -21.69 -12.40
C TYR A 268 7.14 -21.18 -13.31
N HIS A 269 6.93 -21.16 -14.62
CA HIS A 269 7.92 -20.70 -15.60
C HIS A 269 8.09 -19.18 -15.62
N ASP A 270 7.11 -18.42 -15.15
CA ASP A 270 7.21 -16.97 -15.04
C ASP A 270 7.80 -16.56 -13.68
N PRO A 271 9.06 -16.11 -13.62
CA PRO A 271 9.74 -15.84 -12.36
C PRO A 271 9.31 -14.53 -11.69
N ASP A 272 8.57 -13.67 -12.37
CA ASP A 272 8.26 -12.31 -11.91
C ASP A 272 6.79 -12.13 -11.50
N VAL A 273 5.97 -13.17 -11.63
CA VAL A 273 4.54 -13.13 -11.35
C VAL A 273 4.14 -14.26 -10.41
N ILE A 274 3.27 -14.00 -9.45
CA ILE A 274 2.51 -15.03 -8.73
C ILE A 274 1.07 -14.95 -9.23
N TYR A 275 0.59 -16.02 -9.86
CA TYR A 275 -0.74 -16.10 -10.44
C TYR A 275 -1.75 -16.62 -9.43
N THR A 276 -3.02 -16.22 -9.57
CA THR A 276 -4.09 -16.67 -8.66
C THR A 276 -4.26 -18.20 -8.64
N ASN A 277 -4.06 -18.89 -9.78
CA ASN A 277 -4.14 -20.34 -9.88
C ASN A 277 -3.09 -21.11 -9.03
N GLU A 278 -2.07 -20.41 -8.55
CA GLU A 278 -1.03 -20.97 -7.67
C GLU A 278 -1.38 -20.90 -6.19
N ILE A 279 -2.39 -20.10 -5.84
CA ILE A 279 -2.71 -19.70 -4.48
C ILE A 279 -4.22 -19.77 -4.20
N GLU A 280 -4.98 -20.51 -5.00
CA GLU A 280 -6.45 -20.59 -4.90
C GLU A 280 -6.92 -20.96 -3.48
N ASN A 281 -6.22 -21.90 -2.85
CA ASN A 281 -6.56 -22.40 -1.52
C ASN A 281 -5.93 -21.61 -0.36
N LEU A 282 -5.13 -20.58 -0.66
CA LEU A 282 -4.46 -19.75 0.34
C LEU A 282 -5.23 -18.44 0.51
N THR A 283 -5.26 -17.92 1.72
CA THR A 283 -5.82 -16.61 2.04
C THR A 283 -4.74 -15.74 2.66
N PHE A 284 -4.57 -14.53 2.14
CA PHE A 284 -3.59 -13.57 2.64
C PHE A 284 -4.32 -12.36 3.22
N SER A 285 -4.89 -12.54 4.41
CA SER A 285 -5.57 -11.47 5.13
C SER A 285 -4.60 -10.37 5.52
N HIS A 286 -4.99 -9.12 5.29
CA HIS A 286 -4.31 -7.95 5.80
C HIS A 286 -4.29 -7.99 7.34
N PRO A 287 -3.15 -7.72 8.00
CA PRO A 287 -3.00 -7.92 9.45
C PRO A 287 -3.95 -7.05 10.30
N ILE A 288 -4.30 -5.86 9.80
CA ILE A 288 -5.18 -4.92 10.50
C ILE A 288 -6.66 -5.14 10.15
N THR A 289 -7.01 -5.10 8.86
CA THR A 289 -8.42 -5.13 8.42
C THR A 289 -9.00 -6.55 8.36
N GLY A 290 -8.16 -7.59 8.39
CA GLY A 290 -8.57 -9.00 8.22
C GLY A 290 -8.99 -9.37 6.79
N LEU A 291 -9.02 -8.42 5.86
CA LEU A 291 -9.49 -8.63 4.49
C LEU A 291 -8.39 -9.20 3.61
N ASP A 292 -8.75 -10.16 2.76
CA ASP A 292 -7.94 -10.54 1.60
C ASP A 292 -8.38 -9.67 0.40
N TYR A 293 -7.49 -8.78 -0.03
CA TYR A 293 -7.81 -7.80 -1.08
C TYR A 293 -7.96 -8.43 -2.47
N ARG A 294 -7.38 -9.60 -2.72
CA ARG A 294 -7.65 -10.37 -3.94
C ARG A 294 -9.11 -10.78 -3.95
N HIS A 295 -9.62 -11.37 -2.87
CA HIS A 295 -11.03 -11.75 -2.78
C HIS A 295 -11.97 -10.55 -2.86
N LEU A 296 -11.65 -9.46 -2.16
CA LEU A 296 -12.46 -8.24 -2.19
C LEU A 296 -12.57 -7.69 -3.62
N TYR A 297 -11.46 -7.55 -4.34
CA TYR A 297 -11.46 -6.98 -5.69
C TYR A 297 -12.10 -7.90 -6.71
N LEU A 298 -11.86 -9.22 -6.66
CA LEU A 298 -12.58 -10.17 -7.52
C LEU A 298 -14.10 -10.04 -7.32
N LYS A 299 -14.57 -9.95 -6.07
CA LYS A 299 -15.99 -9.74 -5.76
C LYS A 299 -16.52 -8.40 -6.30
N MET A 300 -15.74 -7.33 -6.26
CA MET A 300 -16.15 -6.03 -6.81
C MET A 300 -16.19 -6.06 -8.35
N ILE A 301 -15.28 -6.79 -8.99
CA ILE A 301 -15.26 -6.98 -10.43
C ILE A 301 -16.50 -7.78 -10.87
N GLU A 302 -16.79 -8.89 -10.20
CA GLU A 302 -17.98 -9.71 -10.44
C GLU A 302 -19.27 -8.89 -10.23
N ALA A 303 -19.34 -8.10 -9.14
CA ALA A 303 -20.47 -7.21 -8.88
C ALA A 303 -20.63 -6.08 -9.91
N GLY A 304 -19.57 -5.77 -10.67
CA GLY A 304 -19.61 -4.89 -11.83
C GLY A 304 -19.94 -5.60 -13.15
N GLY A 305 -20.12 -6.92 -13.13
CA GLY A 305 -20.52 -7.73 -14.28
C GLY A 305 -19.37 -8.07 -15.23
N ALA A 306 -18.12 -8.17 -14.74
CA ALA A 306 -16.97 -8.56 -15.56
C ALA A 306 -16.26 -9.81 -15.00
N GLU A 307 -15.48 -10.49 -15.85
CA GLU A 307 -14.53 -11.53 -15.42
C GLU A 307 -13.33 -10.86 -14.73
N GLY A 308 -12.95 -11.34 -13.55
CA GLY A 308 -11.81 -10.82 -12.80
C GLY A 308 -10.61 -11.76 -12.83
N GLU A 309 -9.43 -11.20 -13.09
CA GLU A 309 -8.15 -11.89 -12.92
C GLU A 309 -7.19 -11.03 -12.12
N ILE A 310 -6.52 -11.62 -11.14
CA ILE A 310 -5.51 -10.93 -10.33
C ILE A 310 -4.16 -11.61 -10.49
N ILE A 311 -3.14 -10.80 -10.75
CA ILE A 311 -1.73 -11.19 -10.75
C ILE A 311 -0.96 -10.36 -9.73
N PHE A 312 0.03 -10.97 -9.12
CA PHE A 312 0.90 -10.35 -8.14
C PHE A 312 2.30 -10.20 -8.74
N SER A 313 2.75 -8.99 -8.99
CA SER A 313 4.04 -8.73 -9.64
C SER A 313 4.52 -7.32 -9.35
N ASN A 314 5.83 -7.11 -9.29
CA ASN A 314 6.43 -5.77 -9.27
C ASN A 314 6.74 -5.23 -10.68
N ASN A 315 6.47 -6.02 -11.72
CA ASN A 315 6.54 -5.56 -13.10
C ASN A 315 5.11 -5.33 -13.62
N PRO A 316 4.63 -4.07 -13.70
CA PRO A 316 3.27 -3.77 -14.13
C PRO A 316 3.00 -4.17 -15.59
N LEU A 317 4.04 -4.31 -16.42
CA LEU A 317 3.92 -4.70 -17.82
C LEU A 317 3.48 -6.17 -18.00
N LYS A 318 3.53 -6.97 -16.93
CA LYS A 318 3.07 -8.37 -16.93
C LYS A 318 1.59 -8.55 -17.23
N VAL A 319 0.79 -7.48 -17.20
CA VAL A 319 -0.59 -7.52 -17.69
C VAL A 319 -0.67 -7.87 -19.18
N TYR A 320 0.33 -7.54 -20.00
CA TYR A 320 0.35 -7.89 -21.43
C TYR A 320 0.51 -9.39 -21.68
N ASP A 321 1.10 -10.13 -20.74
CA ASP A 321 1.21 -11.60 -20.81
C ASP A 321 -0.15 -12.30 -20.59
N ARG A 322 -1.20 -11.54 -20.26
CA ARG A 322 -2.55 -12.05 -19.99
C ARG A 322 -3.50 -11.93 -21.20
N GLY A 323 -2.96 -11.51 -22.34
CA GLY A 323 -3.69 -11.41 -23.60
C GLY A 323 -3.97 -9.97 -24.01
N TYR A 324 -4.90 -9.81 -24.93
CA TYR A 324 -5.18 -8.51 -25.53
C TYR A 324 -5.89 -7.59 -24.53
N ILE A 325 -5.34 -6.38 -24.36
CA ILE A 325 -5.87 -5.31 -23.50
C ILE A 325 -6.44 -4.21 -24.39
N ASN A 326 -7.57 -3.62 -24.00
CA ASN A 326 -8.21 -2.51 -24.70
C ASN A 326 -7.94 -1.13 -24.05
N GLY A 327 -7.56 -1.11 -22.78
CA GLY A 327 -7.24 0.11 -22.05
C GLY A 327 -6.55 -0.19 -20.73
N ILE A 328 -5.87 0.81 -20.17
CA ILE A 328 -5.11 0.69 -18.93
C ILE A 328 -5.56 1.80 -17.97
N CYS A 329 -5.91 1.42 -16.74
CA CYS A 329 -6.17 2.34 -15.65
C CYS A 329 -5.13 2.15 -14.54
N ILE A 330 -4.33 3.18 -14.29
CA ILE A 330 -3.34 3.19 -13.21
C ILE A 330 -4.07 3.56 -11.92
N GLY A 331 -4.17 2.59 -11.02
CA GLY A 331 -4.81 2.69 -9.71
C GLY A 331 -3.90 3.19 -8.59
N ALA A 332 -2.60 3.33 -8.85
CA ALA A 332 -1.69 4.01 -7.94
C ALA A 332 -2.12 5.47 -7.75
N VAL A 333 -2.00 5.97 -6.53
CA VAL A 333 -2.16 7.37 -6.17
C VAL A 333 -0.83 8.08 -6.36
N HIS A 334 0.25 7.66 -5.72
CA HIS A 334 1.51 8.43 -5.68
C HIS A 334 2.44 8.14 -6.86
N GLU A 335 2.55 6.87 -7.26
CA GLU A 335 3.42 6.46 -8.38
C GLU A 335 2.78 6.63 -9.77
N ARG A 336 1.57 7.20 -9.86
CA ARG A 336 0.74 7.20 -11.07
C ARG A 336 1.41 7.78 -12.32
N GLU A 337 2.12 8.91 -12.19
CA GLU A 337 2.74 9.58 -13.34
C GLU A 337 3.96 8.80 -13.82
N LYS A 338 4.76 8.28 -12.89
CA LYS A 338 5.90 7.39 -13.19
C LYS A 338 5.44 6.12 -13.90
N LEU A 339 4.33 5.52 -13.45
CA LEU A 339 3.74 4.35 -14.11
C LEU A 339 3.18 4.71 -15.49
N ARG A 340 2.58 5.90 -15.66
CA ARG A 340 2.10 6.38 -16.96
C ARG A 340 3.27 6.53 -17.94
N GLU A 341 4.34 7.20 -17.52
CA GLU A 341 5.58 7.33 -18.28
C GLU A 341 6.18 5.97 -18.65
N LEU A 342 6.11 4.97 -17.76
CA LEU A 342 6.56 3.61 -18.05
C LEU A 342 5.75 2.96 -19.19
N PHE A 343 4.43 3.08 -19.18
CA PHE A 343 3.58 2.52 -20.26
C PHE A 343 3.74 3.29 -21.57
N ASP A 344 3.91 4.61 -21.52
CA ASP A 344 4.19 5.43 -22.69
C ASP A 344 5.54 5.05 -23.31
N ALA A 345 6.58 4.89 -22.50
CA ALA A 345 7.91 4.46 -22.94
C ALA A 345 7.93 3.00 -23.45
N PHE A 346 7.08 2.13 -22.90
CA PHE A 346 6.87 0.77 -23.40
C PHE A 346 6.19 0.75 -24.79
N GLY A 347 5.56 1.86 -25.20
CA GLY A 347 4.86 1.96 -26.48
C GLY A 347 3.43 1.42 -26.41
N ALA A 348 2.73 1.63 -25.29
CA ALA A 348 1.33 1.23 -25.15
C ALA A 348 0.47 1.80 -26.31
N MET A 349 -0.12 0.90 -27.10
CA MET A 349 -0.97 1.26 -28.25
C MET A 349 -2.45 1.46 -27.87
N VAL A 350 -2.74 1.46 -26.57
CA VAL A 350 -4.09 1.60 -26.02
C VAL A 350 -4.16 2.83 -25.13
N PRO A 351 -5.34 3.41 -24.90
CA PRO A 351 -5.48 4.52 -23.95
C PRO A 351 -5.01 4.12 -22.55
N VAL A 352 -4.15 4.96 -21.97
CA VAL A 352 -3.65 4.85 -20.59
C VAL A 352 -4.17 6.05 -19.80
N ILE A 353 -4.87 5.79 -18.71
CA ILE A 353 -5.37 6.82 -17.80
C ILE A 353 -4.98 6.50 -16.36
N THR A 354 -4.98 7.49 -15.49
CA THR A 354 -4.86 7.34 -14.05
C THR A 354 -6.23 7.45 -13.38
N ILE A 355 -6.37 7.01 -12.14
CA ILE A 355 -7.57 7.29 -11.33
C ILE A 355 -7.80 8.80 -11.08
N GLY A 356 -6.78 9.63 -11.24
CA GLY A 356 -6.92 11.10 -11.24
C GLY A 356 -7.60 11.64 -12.49
N ASP A 357 -7.51 10.91 -13.61
CA ASP A 357 -8.21 11.25 -14.86
C ASP A 357 -9.66 10.75 -14.86
N VAL A 358 -10.09 9.93 -13.90
CA VAL A 358 -11.39 9.27 -13.86
C VAL A 358 -12.35 10.06 -12.97
N GLY A 359 -13.49 10.50 -13.49
CA GLY A 359 -14.41 11.40 -12.80
C GLY A 359 -14.19 12.90 -13.12
N PRO A 360 -14.86 13.81 -12.39
CA PRO A 360 -14.87 15.24 -12.68
C PRO A 360 -13.75 16.02 -11.99
N GLY A 361 -13.31 17.11 -12.63
CA GLY A 361 -12.38 18.08 -12.05
C GLY A 361 -10.93 17.60 -11.98
N ARG A 362 -10.08 18.37 -11.29
CA ARG A 362 -8.62 18.14 -11.25
C ARG A 362 -8.19 16.87 -10.51
N TRP A 363 -9.06 16.32 -9.68
CA TRP A 363 -8.75 15.19 -8.81
C TRP A 363 -9.32 13.86 -9.29
N GLY A 364 -10.28 13.86 -10.21
CA GLY A 364 -11.03 12.66 -10.56
C GLY A 364 -11.54 11.94 -9.31
N VAL A 365 -11.15 10.67 -9.13
CA VAL A 365 -11.47 9.84 -7.96
C VAL A 365 -10.25 9.51 -7.08
N ILE A 366 -9.11 10.17 -7.30
CA ILE A 366 -7.83 9.83 -6.66
C ILE A 366 -7.86 9.88 -5.13
N GLY A 367 -8.61 10.83 -4.55
CA GLY A 367 -8.85 10.95 -3.11
C GLY A 367 -10.33 10.73 -2.77
N SER A 368 -11.06 9.96 -3.57
CA SER A 368 -12.47 9.66 -3.28
C SER A 368 -12.61 8.63 -2.17
N ASN A 369 -13.73 8.59 -1.44
CA ASN A 369 -14.01 7.55 -0.44
C ASN A 369 -15.43 7.02 -0.60
N VAL A 370 -15.68 5.78 -0.19
CA VAL A 370 -17.03 5.21 -0.13
C VAL A 370 -17.93 6.10 0.74
N SER A 371 -19.06 6.52 0.18
CA SER A 371 -20.12 7.22 0.92
C SER A 371 -21.33 6.32 1.18
N ASP A 372 -21.74 5.53 0.18
CA ASP A 372 -22.83 4.57 0.29
C ASP A 372 -22.44 3.34 -0.53
N PHE A 373 -22.11 2.25 0.17
CA PHE A 373 -21.61 1.03 -0.48
C PHE A 373 -22.72 0.31 -1.26
N GLU A 374 -23.96 0.33 -0.76
CA GLU A 374 -25.09 -0.36 -1.40
C GLU A 374 -25.52 0.36 -2.68
N LYS A 375 -25.60 1.69 -2.63
CA LYS A 375 -25.94 2.52 -3.79
C LYS A 375 -24.75 2.76 -4.74
N GLY A 376 -23.54 2.33 -4.36
CA GLY A 376 -22.34 2.54 -5.15
C GLY A 376 -21.99 4.03 -5.31
N VAL A 377 -22.05 4.80 -4.22
CA VAL A 377 -21.76 6.24 -4.23
C VAL A 377 -20.44 6.52 -3.51
N MET A 378 -19.61 7.34 -4.14
CA MET A 378 -18.32 7.82 -3.62
C MET A 378 -18.37 9.33 -3.39
N LYS A 379 -17.77 9.79 -2.30
CA LYS A 379 -17.49 11.20 -2.03
C LYS A 379 -16.17 11.57 -2.70
N LEU A 380 -16.12 12.68 -3.43
CA LEU A 380 -14.92 13.17 -4.12
C LEU A 380 -14.17 14.20 -3.25
N LEU A 381 -12.92 14.50 -3.61
CA LEU A 381 -12.19 15.65 -3.04
C LEU A 381 -12.86 16.99 -3.43
N PRO A 382 -12.63 18.08 -2.67
CA PRO A 382 -13.09 19.43 -3.01
C PRO A 382 -12.60 19.87 -4.40
N GLY A 383 -13.48 20.51 -5.17
CA GLY A 383 -13.18 20.89 -6.56
C GLY A 383 -12.28 22.13 -6.67
N ASP A 384 -12.51 23.10 -5.79
CA ASP A 384 -11.97 24.46 -5.75
C ASP A 384 -11.30 24.72 -4.39
N ALA A 385 -10.51 23.76 -3.90
CA ALA A 385 -9.98 23.77 -2.54
C ALA A 385 -9.21 25.06 -2.19
N ASP A 386 -8.37 25.57 -3.10
CA ASP A 386 -7.60 26.80 -2.87
C ASP A 386 -8.52 28.04 -2.78
N GLU A 387 -9.49 28.15 -3.69
CA GLU A 387 -10.50 29.23 -3.68
C GLU A 387 -11.36 29.17 -2.41
N MET A 388 -11.72 27.97 -1.97
CA MET A 388 -12.48 27.76 -0.74
C MET A 388 -11.66 28.16 0.49
N ALA A 389 -10.36 27.87 0.53
CA ALA A 389 -9.47 28.32 1.59
C ALA A 389 -9.42 29.86 1.67
N ASP A 390 -9.32 30.54 0.52
CA ASP A 390 -9.36 32.00 0.46
C ASP A 390 -10.71 32.58 0.90
N LYS A 391 -11.84 31.97 0.52
CA LYS A 391 -13.18 32.39 0.99
C LYS A 391 -13.32 32.28 2.51
N ILE A 392 -12.83 31.19 3.10
CA ILE A 392 -12.81 31.01 4.56
C ILE A 392 -11.93 32.07 5.20
N LYS A 393 -10.73 32.30 4.67
CA LYS A 393 -9.80 33.33 5.16
C LYS A 393 -10.46 34.71 5.18
N ASP A 394 -11.04 35.13 4.05
CA ASP A 394 -11.66 36.45 3.92
C ASP A 394 -12.89 36.56 4.85
N LYS A 395 -13.65 35.48 5.04
CA LYS A 395 -14.78 35.45 5.99
C LYS A 395 -14.33 35.57 7.45
N ILE A 396 -13.26 34.91 7.84
CA ILE A 396 -12.66 35.06 9.18
C ILE A 396 -12.27 36.51 9.38
N LYS A 397 -11.52 37.11 8.44
CA LYS A 397 -11.10 38.52 8.52
C LYS A 397 -12.30 39.47 8.65
N GLN A 398 -13.35 39.25 7.88
CA GLN A 398 -14.58 40.04 7.94
C GLN A 398 -15.28 39.93 9.31
N THR A 399 -15.33 38.73 9.89
CA THR A 399 -16.15 38.44 11.07
C THR A 399 -15.41 38.73 12.38
N THR A 400 -14.09 38.59 12.39
CA THR A 400 -13.25 38.69 13.61
C THR A 400 -12.27 39.86 13.57
N GLY A 401 -11.98 40.42 12.39
CA GLY A 401 -10.92 41.40 12.18
C GLY A 401 -9.51 40.80 12.16
N LYS A 402 -9.35 39.48 12.37
CA LYS A 402 -8.06 38.80 12.48
C LYS A 402 -7.56 38.27 11.14
N ASP A 403 -6.26 38.38 10.90
CA ASP A 403 -5.60 37.82 9.72
C ASP A 403 -5.02 36.44 10.04
N ALA A 404 -5.71 35.40 9.57
CA ALA A 404 -5.29 34.01 9.69
C ALA A 404 -5.19 33.39 8.30
N GLU A 405 -4.33 32.38 8.16
CA GLU A 405 -4.28 31.56 6.95
C GLU A 405 -5.18 30.34 7.07
N VAL A 406 -5.57 29.77 5.93
CA VAL A 406 -6.43 28.59 5.87
C VAL A 406 -5.78 27.50 5.03
N LEU A 407 -5.84 26.26 5.53
CA LEU A 407 -5.38 25.08 4.84
C LEU A 407 -6.49 24.03 4.82
N ILE A 408 -6.77 23.45 3.66
CA ILE A 408 -7.65 22.30 3.53
C ILE A 408 -6.77 21.04 3.50
N PHE A 409 -6.89 20.18 4.50
CA PHE A 409 -6.04 19.00 4.65
C PHE A 409 -6.80 17.70 4.34
N GLY A 410 -6.12 16.77 3.67
CA GLY A 410 -6.54 15.38 3.52
C GLY A 410 -5.78 14.50 4.51
N ASP A 411 -5.60 13.22 4.15
CA ASP A 411 -4.81 12.27 4.93
C ASP A 411 -3.36 12.79 5.16
N GLY A 412 -2.82 12.57 6.35
CA GLY A 412 -1.47 12.97 6.73
C GLY A 412 -0.35 12.24 5.98
N ALA A 413 0.89 12.43 6.38
CA ALA A 413 2.04 11.66 5.87
C ALA A 413 2.75 10.89 7.00
N TYR A 414 1.99 10.48 8.02
CA TYR A 414 2.51 9.67 9.12
C TYR A 414 2.68 8.22 8.66
N LYS A 415 3.84 7.63 8.97
CA LYS A 415 4.06 6.20 8.82
C LYS A 415 4.03 5.57 10.20
N ASP A 416 3.07 4.69 10.42
CA ASP A 416 3.03 3.91 11.64
C ASP A 416 4.25 2.97 11.68
N PRO A 417 5.14 3.09 12.68
CA PRO A 417 6.33 2.24 12.78
C PRO A 417 6.00 0.77 13.07
N ASP A 418 4.85 0.47 13.67
CA ASP A 418 4.48 -0.90 14.05
C ASP A 418 3.91 -1.67 12.85
N THR A 419 3.08 -1.01 12.04
CA THR A 419 2.44 -1.65 10.87
C THR A 419 3.19 -1.39 9.57
N GLY A 420 4.02 -0.34 9.51
CA GLY A 420 4.71 0.08 8.30
C GLY A 420 3.83 0.78 7.27
N ILE A 421 2.57 1.07 7.60
CA ILE A 421 1.59 1.69 6.70
C ILE A 421 1.67 3.21 6.83
N TYR A 422 1.61 3.89 5.69
CA TYR A 422 1.42 5.34 5.63
C TYR A 422 -0.07 5.68 5.73
N GLU A 423 -0.43 6.59 6.61
CA GLU A 423 -1.73 7.28 6.61
C GLU A 423 -1.78 8.33 5.50
N LEU A 424 -1.49 7.94 4.25
CA LEU A 424 -1.37 8.83 3.08
C LEU A 424 -2.07 8.22 1.86
N ALA A 425 -3.39 8.02 1.94
CA ALA A 425 -4.15 7.51 0.80
C ALA A 425 -4.62 8.63 -0.15
N ASP A 426 -4.62 9.88 0.31
CA ASP A 426 -4.81 11.06 -0.55
C ASP A 426 -3.54 11.43 -1.34
N PRO A 427 -3.66 12.11 -2.50
CA PRO A 427 -2.51 12.45 -3.34
C PRO A 427 -1.50 13.39 -2.66
N TYR A 428 -1.98 14.25 -1.76
CA TYR A 428 -1.17 15.18 -0.98
C TYR A 428 -1.84 15.45 0.36
N PRO A 429 -1.08 15.67 1.45
CA PRO A 429 -1.68 16.08 2.72
C PRO A 429 -2.39 17.43 2.65
N ALA A 430 -1.82 18.41 1.94
CA ALA A 430 -2.47 19.70 1.72
C ALA A 430 -3.23 19.68 0.38
N ILE A 431 -4.56 19.67 0.45
CA ILE A 431 -5.46 19.60 -0.71
C ILE A 431 -5.78 20.99 -1.28
N GLY A 432 -5.83 21.99 -0.41
CA GLY A 432 -5.98 23.40 -0.79
C GLY A 432 -5.35 24.35 0.22
N VAL A 433 -4.88 25.50 -0.23
CA VAL A 433 -4.23 26.50 0.64
C VAL A 433 -4.67 27.91 0.27
N SER A 434 -4.76 28.78 1.28
CA SER A 434 -5.00 30.21 1.07
C SER A 434 -3.76 30.90 0.49
N ARG A 435 -3.97 32.09 -0.10
CA ARG A 435 -2.95 32.89 -0.80
C ARG A 435 -1.67 33.14 -0.02
N GLY A 436 -1.73 33.27 1.32
CA GLY A 436 -0.53 33.50 2.14
C GLY A 436 0.31 32.25 2.39
N LEU A 437 -0.24 31.05 2.17
CA LEU A 437 0.48 29.78 2.29
C LEU A 437 1.01 29.25 0.95
N CYS A 438 0.59 29.82 -0.18
CA CYS A 438 1.08 29.43 -1.52
C CYS A 438 2.60 29.55 -1.66
N ASN A 439 3.19 30.56 -1.01
CA ASN A 439 4.64 30.81 -1.01
C ASN A 439 5.34 30.26 0.23
N ALA A 440 4.67 29.43 1.05
CA ALA A 440 5.25 28.89 2.27
C ALA A 440 6.55 28.15 1.95
N SER A 441 7.63 28.57 2.60
CA SER A 441 8.99 28.13 2.33
C SER A 441 9.17 26.63 2.60
N LEU A 442 10.21 26.05 2.00
CA LEU A 442 10.69 24.74 2.44
C LEU A 442 11.18 24.88 3.88
N ARG A 443 10.75 23.99 4.79
CA ARG A 443 11.29 23.98 6.15
C ARG A 443 12.76 23.59 6.09
N THR A 444 13.63 24.58 6.21
CA THR A 444 15.08 24.42 6.37
C THR A 444 15.46 24.94 7.75
N GLY A 445 16.11 24.12 8.55
CA GLY A 445 16.58 24.53 9.87
C GLY A 445 18.00 24.06 10.11
N VAL A 446 18.85 24.95 10.64
CA VAL A 446 20.10 24.54 11.25
C VAL A 446 19.76 23.79 12.54
N LYS A 447 20.38 22.63 12.78
CA LYS A 447 20.11 21.82 13.98
C LYS A 447 20.61 22.56 15.23
N LEU A 448 19.72 23.31 15.89
CA LEU A 448 20.02 24.04 17.12
C LEU A 448 20.75 23.18 18.15
N LYS A 449 20.33 21.92 18.33
CA LYS A 449 21.00 20.96 19.24
C LYS A 449 22.47 20.74 18.87
N LEU A 450 22.77 20.54 17.58
CA LEU A 450 24.13 20.37 17.10
C LEU A 450 24.98 21.63 17.34
N GLN A 451 24.39 22.82 17.15
CA GLN A 451 25.10 24.08 17.43
C GLN A 451 25.38 24.24 18.92
N VAL A 452 24.41 23.95 19.78
CA VAL A 452 24.58 23.96 21.24
C VAL A 452 25.65 22.95 21.66
N ASP A 453 25.59 21.71 21.17
CA ASP A 453 26.57 20.67 21.48
C ASP A 453 27.98 21.06 20.99
N THR A 454 28.08 21.65 19.79
CA THR A 454 29.36 22.10 19.22
C THR A 454 29.98 23.21 20.06
N LEU A 455 29.21 24.23 20.43
CA LEU A 455 29.71 25.36 21.24
C LEU A 455 29.99 24.91 22.68
N TYR A 456 29.16 24.04 23.25
CA TYR A 456 29.41 23.47 24.58
C TYR A 456 30.72 22.66 24.62
N ASN A 457 30.96 21.82 23.61
CA ASN A 457 32.20 21.06 23.48
C ASN A 457 33.43 21.94 23.21
N GLN A 458 33.23 23.17 22.71
CA GLN A 458 34.28 24.18 22.56
C GLN A 458 34.53 24.99 23.85
N GLY A 459 33.82 24.69 24.94
CA GLY A 459 34.03 25.28 26.26
C GLY A 459 33.27 26.59 26.51
N TYR A 460 32.33 26.97 25.63
CA TYR A 460 31.48 28.14 25.85
C TYR A 460 30.48 27.89 26.99
N SER A 461 30.27 28.91 27.82
CA SER A 461 29.22 28.92 28.84
C SER A 461 27.83 29.02 28.21
N ARG A 462 26.79 28.69 28.97
CA ARG A 462 25.39 28.76 28.49
C ARG A 462 25.04 30.16 27.97
N GLU A 463 25.45 31.21 28.69
CA GLU A 463 25.17 32.60 28.35
C GLU A 463 25.85 32.99 27.03
N GLU A 464 27.11 32.57 26.83
CA GLU A 464 27.83 32.78 25.57
C GLU A 464 27.20 32.01 24.40
N ILE A 465 26.74 30.77 24.64
CA ILE A 465 26.04 29.97 23.63
C ILE A 465 24.73 30.63 23.20
N GLU A 466 23.93 31.10 24.16
CA GLU A 466 22.68 31.82 23.90
C GLU A 466 22.92 33.09 23.08
N ASP A 467 23.95 33.86 23.42
CA ASP A 467 24.32 35.07 22.67
C ASP A 467 24.86 34.76 21.26
N ILE A 468 25.66 33.69 21.09
CA ILE A 468 26.16 33.27 19.79
C ILE A 468 25.01 32.82 18.88
N ILE A 469 24.07 32.04 19.39
CA ILE A 469 22.91 31.54 18.64
C ILE A 469 21.97 32.68 18.26
N LYS A 470 21.73 33.63 19.19
CA LYS A 470 20.84 34.77 18.97
C LYS A 470 21.40 35.76 17.94
N ASN A 471 22.72 35.95 17.92
CA ASN A 471 23.39 36.95 17.06
C ASN A 471 24.01 36.40 15.77
N LYS A 472 24.27 35.08 15.66
CA LYS A 472 24.92 34.44 14.50
C LYS A 472 24.35 33.03 14.19
N PRO A 473 23.05 32.91 13.83
CA PRO A 473 22.39 31.61 13.64
C PRO A 473 23.01 30.71 12.54
N ASN A 474 23.74 31.29 11.57
CA ASN A 474 24.23 30.58 10.38
C ASN A 474 25.76 30.40 10.29
N LYS A 475 26.54 30.71 11.34
CA LYS A 475 28.02 30.79 11.21
C LYS A 475 28.85 29.72 11.94
N VAL A 476 28.20 28.78 12.64
CA VAL A 476 28.90 27.85 13.56
C VAL A 476 29.07 26.43 13.00
N ALA A 477 28.33 26.04 11.95
CA ALA A 477 28.48 24.71 11.34
C ALA A 477 29.36 24.79 10.08
N THR A 478 30.59 24.29 10.16
CA THR A 478 31.47 24.03 9.00
C THR A 478 31.04 22.82 8.18
N GLU A 479 30.08 22.03 8.69
CA GLU A 479 29.44 20.93 7.97
C GLU A 479 27.96 21.26 7.75
N ASP A 480 27.56 21.34 6.48
CA ASP A 480 26.20 21.67 6.04
C ASP A 480 25.26 20.47 6.26
N LEU A 481 25.06 20.06 7.52
CA LEU A 481 24.10 19.05 7.95
C LEU A 481 22.69 19.65 8.01
N GLY A 482 22.24 20.23 6.90
CA GLY A 482 20.88 20.74 6.73
C GLY A 482 19.83 19.63 6.79
N THR A 483 18.62 19.95 7.22
CA THR A 483 17.47 19.04 7.07
C THR A 483 17.07 18.95 5.61
N THR A 484 16.73 17.74 5.12
CA THR A 484 16.13 17.61 3.78
C THR A 484 14.86 18.46 3.73
N PRO A 485 14.74 19.41 2.79
CA PRO A 485 13.64 20.34 2.76
C PRO A 485 12.30 19.62 2.59
N ARG A 486 11.29 20.08 3.32
CA ARG A 486 9.91 19.60 3.25
C ARG A 486 8.99 20.78 3.05
N LYS A 487 7.97 20.62 2.19
CA LYS A 487 6.94 21.65 2.02
C LYS A 487 6.23 21.87 3.35
N MET A 488 6.19 23.12 3.81
CA MET A 488 5.61 23.44 5.12
C MET A 488 4.13 23.05 5.22
N THR A 489 3.39 23.26 4.14
CA THR A 489 1.97 22.92 4.04
C THR A 489 1.70 21.44 4.29
N ASN A 490 2.57 20.53 3.83
CA ASN A 490 2.44 19.10 4.10
C ASN A 490 2.68 18.78 5.59
N ILE A 491 3.60 19.48 6.25
CA ILE A 491 3.86 19.32 7.70
C ILE A 491 2.64 19.80 8.50
N ILE A 492 2.12 20.97 8.15
CA ILE A 492 0.95 21.58 8.80
C ILE A 492 -0.29 20.67 8.63
N ALA A 493 -0.52 20.18 7.41
CA ALA A 493 -1.62 19.25 7.11
C ALA A 493 -1.48 17.94 7.91
N THR A 494 -0.28 17.35 7.96
CA THR A 494 -0.04 16.12 8.75
C THR A 494 -0.24 16.38 10.25
N LEU A 495 0.18 17.54 10.75
CA LEU A 495 -0.09 17.92 12.15
C LEU A 495 -1.59 18.05 12.42
N ALA A 496 -2.34 18.65 11.49
CA ALA A 496 -3.80 18.77 11.61
C ALA A 496 -4.47 17.39 11.61
N ASP A 497 -4.09 16.52 10.68
CA ASP A 497 -4.63 15.16 10.58
C ASP A 497 -4.37 14.31 11.84
N LEU A 498 -3.16 14.38 12.40
CA LEU A 498 -2.83 13.71 13.67
C LEU A 498 -3.66 14.22 14.87
N VAL A 499 -4.10 15.48 14.84
CA VAL A 499 -4.95 16.06 15.88
C VAL A 499 -6.41 15.61 15.72
N THR A 500 -6.91 15.49 14.49
CA THR A 500 -8.28 15.06 14.24
C THR A 500 -8.46 13.56 14.34
N GLY A 501 -7.44 12.80 13.91
CA GLY A 501 -7.51 11.36 13.71
C GLY A 501 -8.43 10.96 12.54
N SER A 502 -8.29 9.71 12.11
CA SER A 502 -9.09 9.13 11.02
C SER A 502 -10.55 8.78 11.42
N ALA A 503 -10.84 8.72 12.72
CA ALA A 503 -12.17 8.39 13.25
C ALA A 503 -12.90 9.68 13.64
N ASP A 504 -14.08 9.90 13.06
CA ASP A 504 -14.93 11.11 13.11
C ASP A 504 -15.22 11.60 14.55
N ALA A 505 -14.24 12.24 15.20
CA ALA A 505 -14.32 12.76 16.57
C ALA A 505 -15.12 14.08 16.66
N GLY A 506 -15.81 14.45 15.57
CA GLY A 506 -16.55 15.70 15.45
C GLY A 506 -15.67 16.95 15.48
N THR A 507 -14.36 16.81 15.24
CA THR A 507 -13.37 17.90 15.21
C THR A 507 -12.78 18.12 13.81
N PRO A 508 -13.57 18.52 12.80
CA PRO A 508 -13.09 18.65 11.42
C PRO A 508 -12.22 19.89 11.18
N ILE A 509 -12.07 20.76 12.18
CA ILE A 509 -11.29 21.99 12.11
C ILE A 509 -10.18 21.92 13.16
N VAL A 510 -8.96 22.29 12.79
CA VAL A 510 -7.82 22.42 13.70
C VAL A 510 -7.28 23.83 13.63
N LEU A 511 -7.11 24.47 14.79
CA LEU A 511 -6.39 25.74 14.89
C LEU A 511 -4.94 25.45 15.30
N ILE A 512 -4.00 25.97 14.52
CA ILE A 512 -2.56 25.90 14.80
C ILE A 512 -2.05 27.31 15.08
N ARG A 513 -1.46 27.50 16.25
CA ARG A 513 -0.91 28.79 16.71
C ARG A 513 0.59 28.73 16.93
N GLY A 514 1.27 29.82 16.60
CA GLY A 514 2.71 30.02 16.83
C GLY A 514 3.60 29.30 15.81
N PHE A 515 3.00 28.62 14.84
CA PHE A 515 3.72 27.96 13.77
C PHE A 515 4.21 28.99 12.75
N LYS A 516 5.53 29.08 12.55
CA LYS A 516 6.12 30.04 11.59
C LYS A 516 6.13 29.44 10.18
N TYR A 517 5.50 30.12 9.23
CA TYR A 517 5.40 29.71 7.82
C TYR A 517 5.93 30.77 6.83
N ALA A 518 6.27 31.96 7.32
CA ALA A 518 6.89 33.06 6.59
C ALA A 518 8.30 33.35 7.15
#